data_AF-A0A4Q8XNS9-F1
#
_entry.id   AF-A0A4Q8XNS9-F1
#
_cell.length_a   1.000
_cell.length_b   1.000
_cell.length_c   1.000
_cell.angle_alpha   90.00
_cell.angle_beta   90.00
_cell.angle_gamma   90.00
#
_symmetry.space_group_name_H-M   'P 1'
#
loop_
_entity.id
_entity.type
_entity.pdbx_description
1 polymer ?
#
loop_
_entity_poly.entity_id
_entity_poly.type
_entity_poly.pdbx_seq_one_letter_code
_entity_poly.pdbx_strand_id
1 'polypeptide(L)' 'MFNAFGIGPPSLGPDDVSMVQSLVREHCRTNAIKPGSEEAHDVAREMRKWFQAGVTDRNRLRKLLACSD' A
#
# COMPACT_ATOMS: atom_id res chain seq x y z
N MET A 1 -18.82 -1.50 26.86
CA MET A 1 -17.35 -1.52 26.69
C MET A 1 -17.07 -1.56 25.19
N PHE A 2 -16.50 -0.49 24.65
CA PHE A 2 -16.04 -0.45 23.27
C PHE A 2 -14.69 -1.17 23.22
N ASN A 3 -14.61 -2.26 22.48
CA ASN A 3 -13.33 -2.91 22.20
C ASN A 3 -12.56 -2.02 21.23
N ALA A 4 -11.81 -1.09 21.80
CA ALA A 4 -10.84 -0.26 21.09
C ALA A 4 -9.60 -1.10 20.79
N PHE A 5 -9.37 -1.40 19.51
CA PHE A 5 -8.15 -2.03 18.93
C PHE A 5 -7.93 -3.51 19.36
N GLY A 6 -7.47 -4.43 18.52
CA GLY A 6 -6.68 -4.27 17.31
C GLY A 6 -5.64 -5.39 17.22
N ILE A 7 -6.06 -6.66 17.34
CA ILE A 7 -5.20 -7.83 17.09
C ILE A 7 -5.86 -8.67 15.99
N GLY A 8 -6.02 -8.03 14.85
CA GLY A 8 -6.20 -8.62 13.54
C GLY A 8 -5.58 -7.62 12.58
N PRO A 9 -4.88 -8.05 11.51
CA PRO A 9 -4.35 -7.12 10.53
C PRO A 9 -5.46 -6.12 10.18
N PRO A 10 -5.17 -4.80 10.14
CA PRO A 10 -6.21 -3.81 9.91
C PRO A 10 -7.00 -4.27 8.69
N SER A 11 -8.29 -4.52 8.90
CA SER A 11 -9.19 -4.92 7.83
C SER A 11 -9.11 -3.80 6.82
N LEU A 12 -8.34 -4.01 5.75
CA LEU A 12 -8.13 -3.04 4.69
C LEU A 12 -9.51 -2.59 4.24
N GLY A 13 -9.89 -1.37 4.64
CA GLY A 13 -11.16 -0.82 4.24
C GLY A 13 -11.18 -0.70 2.73
N PRO A 14 -12.37 -0.65 2.11
CA PRO A 14 -12.46 -0.33 0.69
C PRO A 14 -11.76 1.00 0.35
N ASP A 15 -11.70 1.93 1.30
CA ASP A 15 -10.95 3.19 1.20
C ASP A 15 -9.42 2.98 1.18
N ASP A 16 -8.90 2.15 2.10
CA ASP A 16 -7.47 1.81 2.14
C ASP A 16 -7.02 1.09 0.87
N VAL A 17 -7.84 0.17 0.35
CA VAL A 17 -7.55 -0.54 -0.91
C VAL A 17 -7.51 0.44 -2.09
N SER A 18 -8.43 1.40 -2.12
CA SER A 18 -8.46 2.46 -3.14
C SER A 18 -7.19 3.33 -3.06
N MET A 19 -6.78 3.70 -1.85
CA MET A 19 -5.56 4.47 -1.61
C MET A 19 -4.30 3.70 -2.04
N VAL A 20 -4.19 2.41 -1.69
CA VAL A 20 -3.08 1.54 -2.13
C VAL A 20 -3.02 1.49 -3.65
N GLN A 21 -4.14 1.18 -4.31
CA GLN A 21 -4.18 1.10 -5.76
C GLN A 21 -3.81 2.44 -6.42
N SER A 22 -4.24 3.57 -5.85
CA SER A 22 -3.89 4.89 -6.36
C SER A 22 -2.39 5.16 -6.26
N LEU A 23 -1.77 4.81 -5.12
CA LEU A 23 -0.33 4.96 -4.91
C LEU A 23 0.49 4.02 -5.81
N VAL A 24 0.09 2.76 -5.98
CA VAL A 24 0.75 1.82 -6.92
C VAL A 24 0.69 2.39 -8.34
N ARG A 25 -0.47 2.91 -8.75
CA ARG A 25 -0.68 3.47 -10.10
C ARG A 25 0.13 4.75 -10.32
N GLU A 26 0.21 5.62 -9.31
CA GLU A 26 1.07 6.81 -9.33
C GLU A 26 2.54 6.42 -9.46
N HIS A 27 3.01 5.47 -8.65
CA HIS A 27 4.39 4.98 -8.69
C HIS A 27 4.73 4.33 -10.04
N CYS A 28 3.83 3.49 -10.56
CA CYS A 28 4.02 2.89 -11.88
C CYS A 28 4.09 3.93 -12.99
N ARG A 29 3.29 5.00 -12.93
CA ARG A 29 3.38 6.10 -13.90
C ARG A 29 4.71 6.84 -13.81
N THR A 30 5.18 7.14 -12.60
CA THR A 30 6.44 7.86 -12.37
C THR A 30 7.65 7.08 -12.87
N ASN A 31 7.67 5.76 -12.64
CA ASN A 31 8.77 4.88 -13.04
C ASN A 31 8.58 4.23 -14.41
N ALA A 32 7.58 4.66 -15.18
CA ALA A 32 7.20 4.07 -16.47
C ALA A 32 6.97 2.54 -16.43
N ILE A 33 6.59 2.01 -15.26
CA ILE A 33 6.26 0.60 -15.04
C ILE A 33 4.91 0.32 -15.71
N LYS A 34 4.85 -0.75 -16.50
CA LYS A 34 3.61 -1.17 -17.14
C LYS A 34 2.58 -1.59 -16.08
N PRO A 35 1.32 -1.10 -16.17
CA PRO A 35 0.26 -1.58 -15.29
C PRO A 35 0.02 -3.07 -15.56
N GLY A 36 0.20 -3.90 -14.54
CA GLY A 36 0.13 -5.37 -14.65
C GLY A 36 1.48 -6.06 -14.91
N SER A 37 2.60 -5.33 -14.95
CA SER A 37 3.93 -5.94 -14.88
C SER A 37 4.18 -6.57 -13.51
N GLU A 38 5.08 -7.54 -13.46
CA GLU A 38 5.49 -8.20 -12.22
C GLU A 38 5.92 -7.19 -11.14
N GLU A 39 6.63 -6.13 -11.51
CA GLU A 39 6.97 -5.01 -10.61
C GLU A 39 5.73 -4.35 -9.99
N ALA A 40 4.69 -4.05 -10.77
CA ALA A 40 3.45 -3.46 -10.25
C ALA A 40 2.74 -4.40 -9.26
N HIS A 41 2.79 -5.71 -9.53
CA HIS A 41 2.26 -6.73 -8.63
C HIS A 41 3.11 -6.88 -7.37
N ASP A 42 4.43 -6.76 -7.48
CA ASP A 42 5.35 -6.86 -6.34
C ASP A 42 5.19 -5.65 -5.40
N VAL A 43 5.11 -4.45 -5.97
CA VAL A 43 4.80 -3.22 -5.22
C VAL A 43 3.44 -3.32 -4.51
N ALA A 44 2.41 -3.88 -5.17
CA ALA A 44 1.12 -4.09 -4.53
C ALA A 44 1.18 -5.12 -3.38
N ARG A 45 2.02 -6.16 -3.49
CA ARG A 45 2.27 -7.13 -2.41
C ARG A 45 3.02 -6.50 -1.24
N GLU A 46 4.06 -5.71 -1.51
CA GLU A 46 4.81 -4.99 -0.48
C GLU A 46 3.92 -3.99 0.27
N MET A 47 3.08 -3.24 -0.45
CA MET A 47 2.10 -2.36 0.20
C MET A 47 1.13 -3.15 1.07
N ARG A 48 0.62 -4.29 0.60
CA ARG A 48 -0.25 -5.14 1.42
C ARG A 48 0.46 -5.62 2.69
N LYS A 49 1.74 -6.00 2.62
CA LYS A 49 2.55 -6.35 3.80
C LYS A 49 2.71 -5.17 4.75
N TRP A 50 3.03 -3.98 4.25
CA TRP A 50 3.16 -2.78 5.08
C TRP A 50 1.84 -2.43 5.79
N PHE A 51 0.71 -2.58 5.10
CA PHE A 51 -0.61 -2.43 5.72
C PHE A 51 -0.86 -3.48 6.80
N GLN A 52 -0.54 -4.75 6.55
CA GLN A 52 -0.63 -5.80 7.56
C GLN A 52 0.28 -5.54 8.76
N ALA A 53 1.43 -4.87 8.55
CA ALA A 53 2.33 -4.42 9.59
C ALA A 53 1.86 -3.12 10.31
N GLY A 54 0.73 -2.53 9.89
CA GLY A 54 0.14 -1.34 10.51
C GLY A 54 0.56 -0.01 9.88
N VAL A 55 1.21 -0.03 8.71
CA VAL A 55 1.55 1.18 7.95
C VAL A 55 0.39 1.52 7.02
N THR A 56 -0.57 2.29 7.54
CA THR A 56 -1.72 2.81 6.78
C THR A 56 -1.48 4.23 6.26
N ASP A 57 -0.35 4.84 6.61
CA ASP A 57 -0.10 6.26 6.38
C ASP A 57 0.35 6.52 4.93
N ARG A 58 -0.46 7.25 4.16
CA ARG A 58 -0.23 7.53 2.72
C ARG A 58 1.15 8.10 2.45
N ASN A 59 1.61 9.04 3.29
CA ASN A 59 2.89 9.72 3.10
C ASN A 59 4.06 8.77 3.40
N ARG A 60 3.89 7.89 4.38
CA ARG A 60 4.89 6.88 4.76
C ARG A 60 5.02 5.79 3.71
N LEU A 61 3.89 5.32 3.17
CA LEU A 61 3.85 4.42 2.01
C LEU A 61 4.52 5.05 0.79
N ARG A 62 4.22 6.32 0.49
CA ARG A 62 4.85 7.02 -0.63
C ARG A 62 6.35 7.17 -0.46
N LYS A 63 6.83 7.44 0.76
CA LYS A 63 8.26 7.47 1.09
C LYS A 63 8.92 6.09 0.94
N LEU A 64 8.27 5.02 1.41
CA LEU A 64 8.79 3.67 1.28
C LEU A 64 8.89 3.25 -0.19
N LEU A 65 7.87 3.57 -1.00
CA LEU A 65 7.90 3.37 -2.45
C LEU A 65 9.02 4.15 -3.12
N ALA A 66 9.23 5.41 -2.74
CA ALA A 66 10.28 6.25 -3.32
C ALA A 66 11.70 5.90 -2.83
N CYS A 67 11.84 5.14 -1.74
CA CYS A 67 13.13 4.75 -1.16
C CYS A 67 13.53 3.31 -1.52
N SER A 68 12.66 2.57 -2.22
CA SER A 68 12.92 1.20 -2.67
C SER A 68 13.47 1.13 -4.11
N ASP A 69 13.84 2.29 -4.69
CA ASP A 69 14.69 2.44 -5.88
C ASP A 69 16.17 2.34 -5.48
#